data_AF-A0A925SXK8-F1
#
_entry.id   AF-A0A925SXK8-F1
#
_cell.length_a   1.000
_cell.length_b   1.000
_cell.length_c   1.000
_cell.angle_alpha   90.00
_cell.angle_beta   90.00
_cell.angle_gamma   90.00
#
_symmetry.space_group_name_H-M   'P 1'
#
loop_
_entity.id
_entity.type
_entity.pdbx_description
1 polymer ?
#
loop_
_entity_poly.entity_id
_entity_poly.type
_entity_poly.pdbx_seq_one_letter_code
_entity_poly.pdbx_strand_id
1 'polypeptide(L)'
;MTEEEDRVEYADQNSLLRRQFDTVLTEPIPARMYLKRPAWLEYARAAVLVAVGIAIGLAIPLLRPAPANSAIAIIPLPIRAARAHLVYSPEVRHPVEVEAKEQDHLVKWLSKRLDLKLRVPVLTSEGFELLGGRLLPGSDGPVAQFMYQDASGKRLTLYVTRPNKGDEVTAFRFAKEGPVSVFYWIDRDSGYALSGEIDKPTLARVASSVYRQLEP
;
A
#
# COMPACT_ATOMS: atom_id res chain seq x y z
N MET A 1 36.44 -44.10 -83.16
CA MET A 1 35.51 -44.59 -82.12
C MET A 1 34.32 -43.67 -82.22
N THR A 2 33.22 -44.20 -82.73
CA THR A 2 32.39 -43.53 -83.74
C THR A 2 31.05 -43.14 -83.12
N GLU A 3 30.59 -41.91 -83.34
CA GLU A 3 29.41 -41.29 -82.72
C GLU A 3 28.10 -42.10 -82.90
N GLU A 4 28.05 -43.00 -83.90
CA GLU A 4 26.98 -43.96 -84.09
C GLU A 4 26.97 -45.12 -83.07
N GLU A 5 28.14 -45.60 -82.62
CA GLU A 5 28.25 -46.70 -81.65
C GLU A 5 27.73 -46.27 -80.27
N ASP A 6 28.09 -45.06 -79.81
CA ASP A 6 27.59 -44.50 -78.55
C ASP A 6 26.06 -44.31 -78.59
N ARG A 7 25.49 -43.84 -79.71
CA ARG A 7 24.03 -43.67 -79.83
C ARG A 7 23.28 -44.98 -79.76
N VAL A 8 23.83 -46.06 -80.33
CA VAL A 8 23.24 -47.39 -80.25
C VAL A 8 23.34 -47.93 -78.83
N GLU A 9 24.46 -47.73 -78.13
CA GLU A 9 24.62 -48.13 -76.72
C GLU A 9 23.67 -47.36 -75.78
N TYR A 10 23.53 -46.04 -75.95
CA TYR A 10 22.57 -45.24 -75.20
C TYR A 10 21.11 -45.64 -75.48
N ALA A 11 20.79 -45.95 -76.74
CA ALA A 11 19.45 -46.43 -77.11
C ALA A 11 19.14 -47.78 -76.45
N ASP A 12 20.12 -48.69 -76.40
CA ASP A 12 19.96 -50.00 -75.80
C ASP A 12 19.83 -49.91 -74.26
N GLN A 13 20.67 -49.10 -73.61
CA GLN A 13 20.55 -48.80 -72.17
C GLN A 13 19.19 -48.20 -71.81
N ASN A 14 18.70 -47.25 -72.61
CA ASN A 14 17.41 -46.63 -72.37
C ASN A 14 16.25 -47.63 -72.58
N SER A 15 16.41 -48.58 -73.51
CA SER A 15 15.44 -49.66 -73.71
C SER A 15 15.39 -50.64 -72.53
N LEU A 16 16.55 -50.95 -71.94
CA LEU A 16 16.66 -51.80 -70.75
C LEU A 16 16.05 -51.12 -69.52
N LEU A 17 16.33 -49.83 -69.32
CA LEU A 17 15.72 -49.03 -68.26
C LEU A 17 14.20 -49.00 -68.38
N ARG A 18 13.67 -48.75 -69.59
CA ARG A 18 12.22 -48.77 -69.83
C ARG A 18 11.61 -50.13 -69.53
N ARG A 19 12.20 -51.23 -70.03
CA ARG A 19 11.70 -52.58 -69.73
C ARG A 19 11.67 -52.89 -68.23
N GLN A 20 12.62 -52.37 -67.46
CA GLN A 20 12.68 -52.65 -66.03
C GLN A 20 11.70 -51.79 -65.20
N PHE A 21 11.42 -50.55 -65.64
CA PHE A 21 10.61 -49.60 -64.88
C PHE A 21 9.19 -49.36 -65.45
N ASP A 22 8.86 -49.85 -66.65
CA ASP A 22 7.52 -49.75 -67.23
C ASP A 22 6.45 -50.39 -66.33
N THR A 23 6.80 -51.46 -65.62
CA THR A 23 5.91 -52.11 -64.64
C THR A 23 5.57 -51.22 -63.45
N VAL A 24 6.48 -50.31 -63.05
CA VAL A 24 6.26 -49.38 -61.92
C VAL A 24 5.30 -48.27 -62.33
N LEU A 25 5.29 -47.87 -63.61
CA LEU A 25 4.38 -46.85 -64.12
C LEU A 25 2.91 -47.28 -64.15
N THR A 26 2.66 -48.59 -64.13
CA THR A 26 1.32 -49.18 -64.11
C THR A 26 0.90 -49.64 -62.71
N GLU A 27 1.77 -49.51 -61.70
CA GLU A 27 1.42 -49.82 -60.32
C GLU A 27 0.37 -48.80 -59.81
N PRO A 28 -0.73 -49.26 -59.19
CA PRO A 28 -1.71 -48.35 -58.60
C PRO A 28 -1.02 -47.51 -57.53
N ILE A 29 -1.20 -46.19 -57.61
CA ILE A 29 -0.63 -45.24 -56.65
C ILE A 29 -1.00 -45.71 -55.24
N PRO A 30 -0.02 -45.93 -54.33
CA PRO A 30 -0.29 -46.49 -53.03
C PRO A 30 -1.34 -45.69 -52.27
N ALA A 31 -2.32 -46.36 -51.68
CA ALA A 31 -3.44 -45.73 -50.96
C ALA A 31 -3.00 -44.66 -49.92
N ARG A 32 -1.79 -44.83 -49.35
CA ARG A 32 -1.18 -43.87 -48.41
C ARG A 32 -0.90 -42.49 -49.00
N MET A 33 -0.73 -42.36 -50.31
CA MET A 33 -0.53 -41.06 -50.98
C MET A 33 -1.83 -40.26 -51.13
N TYR A 34 -2.99 -40.89 -50.94
CA TYR A 34 -4.30 -40.24 -50.97
C TYR A 34 -4.79 -39.79 -49.58
N LEU A 35 -4.05 -40.12 -48.51
CA LEU A 35 -4.36 -39.70 -47.15
C LEU A 35 -4.04 -38.22 -46.97
N LYS A 36 -5.00 -37.35 -47.28
CA LYS A 36 -4.95 -35.95 -46.82
C LYS A 36 -5.08 -35.96 -45.31
N ARG A 37 -4.07 -35.44 -44.60
CA ARG A 37 -4.19 -35.20 -43.17
C ARG A 37 -5.38 -34.27 -42.93
N PRO A 38 -6.32 -34.63 -42.05
CA PRO A 38 -7.51 -33.83 -41.90
C PRO A 38 -7.19 -32.53 -41.15
N ALA A 39 -7.60 -31.39 -41.73
CA ALA A 39 -7.29 -30.05 -41.20
C ALA A 39 -7.83 -29.83 -39.76
N TRP A 40 -8.87 -30.58 -39.35
CA TRP A 40 -9.40 -30.51 -37.97
C TRP A 40 -8.39 -30.95 -36.91
N LEU A 41 -7.38 -31.74 -37.27
CA LEU A 41 -6.33 -32.17 -36.35
C LEU A 41 -5.43 -31.01 -35.91
N GLU A 42 -5.27 -29.97 -36.75
CA GLU A 42 -4.53 -28.76 -36.40
C GLU A 42 -5.36 -27.84 -35.50
N TYR A 43 -6.65 -27.70 -35.80
CA TYR A 43 -7.60 -26.98 -34.93
C TYR A 43 -7.75 -27.65 -33.56
N ALA A 44 -7.72 -28.98 -33.50
CA ALA A 44 -7.76 -29.72 -32.23
C ALA A 44 -6.54 -29.42 -31.35
N ARG A 45 -5.34 -29.28 -31.93
CA ARG A 45 -4.12 -28.90 -31.18
C ARG A 45 -4.21 -27.48 -30.65
N ALA A 46 -4.72 -26.54 -31.45
CA ALA A 46 -4.93 -25.17 -31.00
C ALA A 46 -5.99 -25.08 -29.88
N ALA A 47 -7.08 -25.85 -30.00
CA ALA A 47 -8.13 -25.91 -29.00
C ALA A 47 -7.63 -26.45 -27.65
N VAL A 48 -6.73 -27.45 -27.65
CA VAL A 48 -6.11 -27.96 -26.42
C VAL A 48 -5.27 -26.88 -25.73
N LEU A 49 -4.47 -26.12 -26.47
CA LEU A 49 -3.65 -25.04 -25.88
C LEU A 49 -4.52 -23.94 -25.25
N VAL A 50 -5.63 -23.58 -25.92
CA VAL A 50 -6.59 -22.60 -25.39
C VAL A 50 -7.28 -23.15 -24.13
N ALA A 51 -7.72 -24.41 -24.14
CA ALA A 51 -8.36 -25.03 -22.99
C ALA A 51 -7.41 -25.12 -21.79
N VAL A 52 -6.13 -25.45 -22.01
CA VAL A 52 -5.10 -25.45 -20.96
C VAL A 52 -4.85 -24.02 -20.45
N GLY A 53 -4.74 -23.04 -21.33
CA GLY A 53 -4.60 -21.63 -20.94
C GLY A 53 -5.76 -21.13 -20.09
N ILE A 54 -7.00 -21.47 -20.45
CA ILE A 54 -8.21 -21.15 -19.68
C ILE A 54 -8.18 -21.88 -18.33
N ALA A 55 -7.86 -23.17 -18.30
CA ALA A 55 -7.79 -23.95 -17.06
C ALA A 55 -6.73 -23.37 -16.10
N ILE A 56 -5.56 -23.00 -16.60
CA ILE A 56 -4.50 -22.34 -15.82
C ILE A 56 -4.97 -20.97 -15.34
N GLY A 57 -5.56 -20.16 -16.23
CA GLY A 57 -6.07 -18.82 -15.90
C GLY A 57 -7.15 -18.84 -14.81
N LEU A 58 -8.02 -19.85 -14.84
CA LEU A 58 -9.05 -20.05 -13.81
C LEU A 58 -8.48 -20.65 -12.51
N ALA A 59 -7.41 -21.45 -12.57
CA ALA A 59 -6.78 -22.03 -11.39
C ALA A 59 -5.92 -21.03 -10.60
N ILE A 60 -5.25 -20.07 -11.26
CA ILE A 60 -4.34 -19.11 -10.60
C ILE A 60 -4.99 -18.36 -9.41
N PRO A 61 -6.23 -17.84 -9.49
CA PRO A 61 -6.89 -17.20 -8.35
C PRO A 61 -7.19 -18.14 -7.18
N LEU A 62 -7.35 -19.45 -7.42
CA LEU A 62 -7.60 -20.45 -6.36
C LEU A 62 -6.32 -20.84 -5.62
N LEU A 63 -5.16 -20.77 -6.29
CA LEU A 63 -3.85 -21.02 -5.68
C LEU A 63 -3.26 -19.76 -5.03
N ARG A 64 -3.78 -18.58 -5.36
CA ARG A 64 -3.42 -17.37 -4.63
C ARG A 64 -3.99 -17.50 -3.22
N PRO A 65 -3.17 -17.38 -2.15
CA PRO A 65 -3.75 -17.11 -0.85
C PRO A 65 -4.66 -15.90 -1.03
N ALA A 66 -5.89 -15.99 -0.51
CA ALA A 66 -6.80 -14.84 -0.50
C ALA A 66 -5.97 -13.63 -0.09
N PRO A 67 -6.07 -12.47 -0.79
CA PRO A 67 -5.47 -11.27 -0.26
C PRO A 67 -5.97 -11.23 1.18
N ALA A 68 -5.03 -11.28 2.14
CA ALA A 68 -5.40 -11.02 3.51
C ALA A 68 -6.22 -9.75 3.38
N ASN A 69 -7.51 -9.79 3.73
CA ASN A 69 -8.27 -8.57 3.82
C ASN A 69 -7.41 -7.73 4.73
N SER A 70 -6.67 -6.78 4.14
CA SER A 70 -5.92 -5.80 4.88
C SER A 70 -7.03 -4.99 5.48
N ALA A 71 -7.62 -5.50 6.57
CA ALA A 71 -8.33 -4.69 7.52
C ALA A 71 -7.39 -3.52 7.70
N ILE A 72 -7.80 -2.36 7.20
CA ILE A 72 -7.01 -1.13 7.26
C ILE A 72 -6.52 -1.10 8.69
N ALA A 73 -5.22 -1.32 8.88
CA ALA A 73 -4.69 -1.50 10.21
C ALA A 73 -4.99 -0.19 10.94
N ILE A 74 -5.91 -0.24 11.91
CA ILE A 74 -6.29 0.94 12.67
C ILE A 74 -5.04 1.33 13.43
N ILE A 75 -4.33 2.34 12.93
CA ILE A 75 -3.10 2.80 13.56
C ILE A 75 -3.51 3.37 14.93
N PRO A 76 -3.02 2.83 16.05
CA PRO A 76 -3.40 3.29 17.39
C PRO A 76 -3.12 4.79 17.58
N LEU A 77 -3.97 5.46 18.37
CA LEU A 77 -3.83 6.87 18.74
C LEU A 77 -2.39 7.30 19.07
N PRO A 78 -1.64 6.62 19.97
CA PRO A 78 -0.27 7.05 20.31
C PRO A 78 0.69 7.00 19.11
N ILE A 79 0.53 6.02 18.21
CA ILE A 79 1.37 5.91 17.01
C ILE A 79 1.05 7.04 16.03
N ARG A 80 -0.24 7.38 15.85
CA ARG A 80 -0.65 8.52 15.00
C ARG A 80 -0.09 9.84 15.53
N ALA A 81 -0.21 10.06 16.85
CA ALA A 81 0.28 11.26 17.51
C ALA A 81 1.81 11.39 17.43
N ALA A 82 2.55 10.31 17.65
CA ALA A 82 4.00 10.31 17.52
C ALA A 82 4.47 10.62 16.09
N ARG A 83 3.83 10.02 15.09
CA ARG A 83 4.17 10.29 13.68
C ARG A 83 3.86 11.74 13.30
N ALA A 84 2.70 12.26 13.71
CA ALA A 84 2.38 13.66 13.50
C ALA A 84 3.41 14.58 14.19
N HIS A 85 3.86 14.23 15.40
CA HIS A 85 4.92 14.96 16.08
C HIS A 85 6.20 15.02 15.24
N LEU A 86 6.71 13.87 14.79
CA LEU A 86 7.94 13.78 14.00
C LEU A 86 7.87 14.53 12.66
N VAL A 87 6.69 14.58 12.04
CA VAL A 87 6.50 15.28 10.77
C VAL A 87 6.57 16.81 10.96
N TYR A 88 6.00 17.33 12.04
CA TYR A 88 5.80 18.77 12.21
C TYR A 88 6.76 19.46 13.18
N SER A 89 7.35 18.73 14.14
CA SER A 89 8.28 19.31 15.12
C SER A 89 9.55 19.94 14.52
N PRO A 90 10.12 19.45 13.40
CA PRO A 90 11.34 20.04 12.84
C PRO A 90 11.11 21.35 12.08
N GLU A 91 9.86 21.72 11.76
CA GLU A 91 9.54 22.93 11.01
C GLU A 91 9.76 24.19 11.86
N VAL A 92 10.49 25.17 11.31
CA VAL A 92 10.89 26.40 12.03
C VAL A 92 10.15 27.62 11.52
N ARG A 93 9.92 27.72 10.21
CA ARG A 93 9.35 28.93 9.59
C ARG A 93 7.84 28.97 9.72
N HIS A 94 7.19 27.83 9.55
CA HIS A 94 5.73 27.69 9.65
C HIS A 94 5.34 26.53 10.60
N PRO A 95 5.72 26.62 11.88
CA PRO A 95 5.53 25.54 12.85
C PRO A 95 4.06 25.27 13.17
N VAL A 96 3.16 26.19 12.82
CA VAL A 96 1.71 26.08 13.02
C VAL A 96 0.95 26.83 11.92
N GLU A 97 -0.34 26.54 11.76
CA GLU A 97 -1.21 27.23 10.79
C GLU A 97 -1.79 28.51 11.39
N VAL A 98 -2.15 28.48 12.68
CA VAL A 98 -2.61 29.65 13.42
C VAL A 98 -1.71 29.82 14.64
N GLU A 99 -1.11 30.99 14.77
CA GLU A 99 -0.19 31.33 15.86
C GLU A 99 -0.92 31.52 17.19
N ALA A 100 -0.18 31.36 18.29
CA ALA A 100 -0.67 31.60 19.65
C ALA A 100 -1.19 33.03 19.89
N LYS A 101 -0.74 34.02 19.12
CA LYS A 101 -1.29 35.40 19.17
C LYS A 101 -2.78 35.45 18.83
N GLU A 102 -3.25 34.50 18.03
CA GLU A 102 -4.64 34.37 17.61
C GLU A 102 -5.32 33.17 18.30
N GLN A 103 -4.95 32.87 19.55
CA GLN A 103 -5.44 31.72 20.30
C GLN A 103 -6.98 31.60 20.30
N ASP A 104 -7.70 32.70 20.47
CA ASP A 104 -9.17 32.69 20.46
C ASP A 104 -9.74 32.23 19.11
N HIS A 105 -9.09 32.65 18.00
CA HIS A 105 -9.46 32.19 16.67
C HIS A 105 -9.12 30.72 16.49
N LEU A 106 -7.89 30.31 16.84
CA LEU A 106 -7.41 28.92 16.79
C LEU A 106 -8.39 27.96 17.48
N VAL A 107 -8.80 28.28 18.72
CA VAL A 107 -9.71 27.43 19.50
C VAL A 107 -11.09 27.37 18.86
N LYS A 108 -11.67 28.52 18.47
CA LYS A 108 -12.98 28.57 17.82
C LYS A 108 -12.99 27.79 16.50
N TRP A 109 -11.96 27.97 15.69
CA TRP A 109 -11.81 27.30 14.40
C TRP A 109 -11.65 25.79 14.56
N LEU A 110 -10.71 25.32 15.38
CA LEU A 110 -10.50 23.89 15.60
C LEU A 110 -11.70 23.24 16.30
N SER A 111 -12.33 23.92 17.26
CA SER A 111 -13.55 23.42 17.91
C SER A 111 -14.66 23.19 16.89
N LYS A 112 -14.85 24.12 15.93
CA LYS A 112 -15.82 23.96 14.84
C LYS A 112 -15.45 22.82 13.89
N ARG A 113 -14.16 22.63 13.61
CA ARG A 113 -13.69 21.56 12.71
C ARG A 113 -13.87 20.17 13.33
N LEU A 114 -13.55 20.05 14.61
CA LEU A 114 -13.67 18.79 15.35
C LEU A 114 -15.07 18.57 15.92
N ASP A 115 -15.93 19.59 15.91
CA ASP A 115 -17.24 19.61 16.60
C ASP A 115 -17.10 19.22 18.09
N LEU A 116 -15.99 19.62 18.70
CA LEU A 116 -15.65 19.42 20.10
C LEU A 116 -15.36 20.78 20.74
N LYS A 117 -15.76 20.98 22.00
CA LYS A 117 -15.37 22.18 22.74
C LYS A 117 -13.92 22.05 23.21
N LEU A 118 -12.98 22.52 22.40
CA LEU A 118 -11.56 22.45 22.72
C LEU A 118 -11.17 23.52 23.75
N ARG A 119 -10.19 23.19 24.58
CA ARG A 119 -9.48 24.12 25.45
C ARG A 119 -7.98 23.94 25.18
N VAL A 120 -7.21 25.02 25.29
CA VAL A 120 -5.75 24.97 25.13
C VAL A 120 -5.12 24.99 26.51
N PRO A 121 -4.45 23.90 26.92
CA PRO A 121 -3.74 23.86 28.19
C PRO A 121 -2.62 24.89 28.23
N VAL A 122 -2.47 25.54 29.38
CA VAL A 122 -1.37 26.45 29.68
C VAL A 122 -0.24 25.64 30.34
N LEU A 123 0.93 25.62 29.71
CA LEU A 123 2.08 24.80 30.13
C LEU A 123 3.31 25.64 30.54
N THR A 124 3.09 26.92 30.84
CA THR A 124 4.16 27.86 31.21
C THR A 124 4.83 27.46 32.52
N SER A 125 4.10 26.88 33.48
CA SER A 125 4.65 26.32 34.72
C SER A 125 5.59 25.14 34.50
N GLU A 126 5.42 24.42 33.39
CA GLU A 126 6.24 23.29 32.97
C GLU A 126 7.37 23.72 32.02
N GLY A 127 7.48 25.02 31.73
CA GLY A 127 8.50 25.60 30.85
C GLY A 127 8.19 25.50 29.36
N PHE A 128 6.94 25.24 28.99
CA PHE A 128 6.49 25.14 27.60
C PHE A 128 5.53 26.28 27.23
N GLU A 129 5.87 27.02 26.19
CA GLU A 129 5.02 28.08 25.63
C GLU A 129 4.23 27.56 24.43
N LEU A 130 2.98 28.01 24.29
CA LEU A 130 2.17 27.69 23.12
C LEU A 130 2.71 28.43 21.90
N LEU A 131 3.00 27.69 20.83
CA LEU A 131 3.27 28.28 19.52
C LEU A 131 2.00 28.53 18.71
N GLY A 132 1.00 27.65 18.87
CA GLY A 132 -0.27 27.72 18.18
C GLY A 132 -0.79 26.33 17.85
N GLY A 133 -1.51 26.19 16.74
CA GLY A 133 -2.00 24.88 16.32
C GLY A 133 -2.32 24.75 14.83
N ARG A 134 -2.71 23.54 14.46
CA ARG A 134 -3.01 23.14 13.08
C ARG A 134 -4.07 22.05 13.03
N LEU A 135 -4.73 21.94 11.88
CA LEU A 135 -5.68 20.87 11.60
C LEU A 135 -4.99 19.74 10.82
N LEU A 136 -5.19 18.50 11.25
CA LEU A 136 -4.63 17.32 10.62
C LEU A 136 -5.75 16.38 10.14
N PRO A 137 -5.51 15.61 9.06
CA PRO A 137 -6.35 14.47 8.73
C PRO A 137 -6.05 13.31 9.69
N GLY A 138 -7.09 12.78 10.34
CA GLY A 138 -7.06 11.50 11.06
C GLY A 138 -7.71 10.38 10.24
N SER A 139 -7.59 9.14 10.73
CA SER A 139 -8.19 7.97 10.06
C SER A 139 -9.72 8.01 10.03
N ASP A 140 -10.34 8.57 11.07
CA ASP A 140 -11.78 8.54 11.29
C ASP A 140 -12.39 9.95 11.43
N GLY A 141 -11.59 10.99 11.20
CA GLY A 141 -12.04 12.36 11.32
C GLY A 141 -10.93 13.40 11.41
N PRO A 142 -11.31 14.68 11.52
CA PRO A 142 -10.39 15.78 11.75
C PRO A 142 -9.70 15.67 13.10
N VAL A 143 -8.46 16.14 13.15
CA VAL A 143 -7.60 16.11 14.33
C VAL A 143 -7.06 17.51 14.58
N ALA A 144 -7.08 17.96 15.82
CA ALA A 144 -6.40 19.17 16.24
C ALA A 144 -5.01 18.83 16.77
N GLN A 145 -4.00 19.60 16.37
CA GLN A 145 -2.68 19.56 16.98
C GLN A 145 -2.32 20.93 17.52
N PHE A 146 -2.04 21.00 18.81
CA PHE A 146 -1.41 22.17 19.44
C PHE A 146 0.08 21.92 19.60
N MET A 147 0.90 22.90 19.26
CA MET A 147 2.36 22.80 19.37
C MET A 147 2.87 23.75 20.43
N TYR A 148 3.78 23.26 21.25
CA TYR A 148 4.46 23.99 22.30
C TYR A 148 5.99 23.91 22.11
N GLN A 149 6.70 24.85 22.73
CA GLN A 149 8.15 24.91 22.72
C GLN A 149 8.70 25.26 24.09
N ASP A 150 9.81 24.64 24.48
CA ASP A 150 10.58 25.09 25.65
C ASP A 150 11.66 26.11 25.25
N ALA A 151 12.31 26.69 26.26
CA ALA A 151 13.41 27.65 26.06
C ALA A 151 14.63 27.08 25.33
N SER A 152 14.80 25.75 25.29
CA SER A 152 15.88 25.07 24.55
C SER A 152 15.50 24.77 23.10
N GLY A 153 14.26 25.07 22.71
CA GLY A 153 13.71 24.84 21.40
C GLY A 153 13.05 23.48 21.22
N LYS A 154 13.00 22.62 22.25
CA LYS A 154 12.36 21.31 22.15
C LYS A 154 10.86 21.46 22.00
N ARG A 155 10.30 20.61 21.14
CA ARG A 155 8.89 20.63 20.77
C ARG A 155 8.09 19.63 21.58
N LEU A 156 6.87 20.02 21.88
CA LEU A 156 5.84 19.17 22.43
C LEU A 156 4.56 19.38 21.62
N THR A 157 3.83 18.31 21.33
CA THR A 157 2.56 18.42 20.59
C THR A 157 1.44 17.71 21.34
N LEU A 158 0.33 18.41 21.54
CA LEU A 158 -0.92 17.85 22.02
C LEU A 158 -1.82 17.54 20.83
N TYR A 159 -2.09 16.26 20.64
CA TYR A 159 -2.97 15.72 19.61
C TYR A 159 -4.35 15.48 20.22
N VAL A 160 -5.39 16.02 19.61
CA VAL A 160 -6.78 15.87 20.06
C VAL A 160 -7.64 15.39 18.90
N THR A 161 -8.41 14.34 19.14
CA THR A 161 -9.31 13.74 18.15
C THR A 161 -10.56 13.23 18.83
N ARG A 162 -11.61 12.96 18.07
CA ARG A 162 -12.65 12.05 18.54
C ARG A 162 -12.13 10.61 18.58
N PRO A 163 -12.54 9.80 19.57
CA PRO A 163 -12.22 8.39 19.61
C PRO A 163 -12.91 7.63 18.47
N ASN A 164 -12.25 6.58 18.01
CA ASN A 164 -12.77 5.71 16.96
C ASN A 164 -13.83 4.75 17.52
N LYS A 165 -14.65 4.17 16.64
CA LYS A 165 -15.52 3.05 17.03
C LYS A 165 -14.66 1.86 17.47
N GLY A 166 -14.70 1.55 18.77
CA GLY A 166 -13.89 0.49 19.38
C GLY A 166 -12.74 0.98 20.25
N ASP A 167 -12.48 2.30 20.28
CA ASP A 167 -11.61 2.89 21.29
C ASP A 167 -12.32 2.86 22.64
N GLU A 168 -11.75 2.17 23.62
CA GLU A 168 -12.27 2.16 24.99
C GLU A 168 -11.81 3.40 25.76
N VAL A 169 -12.62 3.85 26.72
CA VAL A 169 -12.19 4.85 27.70
C VAL A 169 -10.95 4.32 28.40
N THR A 170 -9.87 5.07 28.34
CA THR A 170 -8.59 4.66 28.93
C THR A 170 -8.15 5.64 29.98
N ALA A 171 -7.79 5.10 31.15
CA ALA A 171 -6.96 5.82 32.10
C ALA A 171 -5.61 6.16 31.47
N PHE A 172 -4.91 7.13 32.05
CA PHE A 172 -3.62 7.64 31.60
C PHE A 172 -2.61 6.52 31.22
N ARG A 173 -2.27 6.41 29.93
CA ARG A 173 -1.35 5.40 29.37
C ARG A 173 -0.09 6.03 28.81
N PHE A 174 0.96 5.21 28.71
CA PHE A 174 2.24 5.57 28.09
C PHE A 174 2.55 4.63 26.93
N ALA A 175 3.08 5.19 25.85
CA ALA A 175 3.63 4.46 24.71
C ALA A 175 4.91 5.15 24.23
N LYS A 176 5.71 4.44 23.45
CA LYS A 176 6.91 4.97 22.81
C LYS A 176 6.95 4.51 21.36
N GLU A 177 7.16 5.44 20.44
CA GLU A 177 7.30 5.19 19.01
C GLU A 177 8.62 5.82 18.55
N GLY A 178 9.62 4.99 18.29
CA GLY A 178 10.98 5.46 17.97
C GLY A 178 11.56 6.37 19.07
N PRO A 179 11.98 7.61 18.77
CA PRO A 179 12.50 8.55 19.76
C PRO A 179 11.39 9.27 20.55
N VAL A 180 10.13 9.16 20.13
CA VAL A 180 9.02 9.93 20.69
C VAL A 180 8.35 9.18 21.84
N SER A 181 8.32 9.83 22.99
CA SER A 181 7.51 9.43 24.13
C SER A 181 6.09 9.97 23.96
N VAL A 182 5.08 9.15 24.25
CA VAL A 182 3.66 9.55 24.16
C VAL A 182 2.91 9.18 25.43
N PHE A 183 2.26 10.16 26.05
CA PHE A 183 1.21 9.91 27.04
C PHE A 183 -0.15 10.15 26.41
N TYR A 184 -1.09 9.22 26.59
CA TYR A 184 -2.40 9.31 25.97
C TYR A 184 -3.50 8.82 26.91
N TRP A 185 -4.70 9.33 26.71
CA TRP A 185 -5.91 8.92 27.41
C TRP A 185 -7.11 9.19 26.52
N ILE A 186 -8.19 8.46 26.77
CA ILE A 186 -9.46 8.60 26.05
C ILE A 186 -10.52 8.85 27.10
N ASP A 187 -11.15 10.01 27.02
CA ASP A 187 -12.25 10.40 27.88
C ASP A 187 -13.50 10.64 27.03
N ARG A 188 -14.53 9.82 27.23
CA ARG A 188 -15.84 9.86 26.56
C ARG A 188 -15.76 10.13 25.05
N ASP A 189 -15.80 11.40 24.67
CA ASP A 189 -15.92 11.89 23.31
C ASP A 189 -14.60 12.42 22.74
N SER A 190 -13.49 12.31 23.47
CA SER A 190 -12.19 12.88 23.09
C SER A 190 -11.01 11.98 23.46
N GLY A 191 -10.15 11.72 22.48
CA GLY A 191 -8.85 11.10 22.63
C GLY A 191 -7.75 12.15 22.61
N TYR A 192 -6.87 12.09 23.61
CA TYR A 192 -5.75 13.01 23.78
C TYR A 192 -4.44 12.24 23.74
N ALA A 193 -3.43 12.80 23.08
CA ALA A 193 -2.07 12.27 23.11
C ALA A 193 -1.04 13.41 23.13
N LEU A 194 -0.23 13.44 24.19
CA LEU A 194 0.88 14.36 24.35
C LEU A 194 2.17 13.67 23.92
N SER A 195 2.83 14.22 22.90
CA SER A 195 4.00 13.62 22.25
C SER A 195 5.20 14.56 22.27
N GLY A 196 6.39 14.01 22.54
CA GLY A 196 7.64 14.76 22.47
C GLY A 196 8.88 13.88 22.58
N GLU A 197 9.99 14.36 22.03
CA GLU A 197 11.33 13.77 22.19
C GLU A 197 11.97 14.20 23.54
N ILE A 198 11.24 13.91 24.62
CA ILE A 198 11.65 14.20 25.99
C ILE A 198 11.54 12.95 26.87
N ASP A 199 12.22 12.98 28.02
CA ASP A 199 12.21 11.86 28.95
C ASP A 199 10.81 11.61 29.54
N LYS A 200 10.53 10.34 29.83
CA LYS A 200 9.23 9.90 30.35
C LYS A 200 8.81 10.64 31.64
N PRO A 201 9.68 10.83 32.66
CA PRO A 201 9.32 11.60 33.86
C PRO A 201 8.86 13.03 33.54
N THR A 202 9.59 13.76 32.70
CA THR A 202 9.20 15.11 32.29
C THR A 202 7.87 15.09 31.55
N LEU A 203 7.71 14.22 30.55
CA LEU A 203 6.45 14.12 29.80
C LEU A 203 5.26 13.75 30.69
N ALA A 204 5.46 12.87 31.68
CA ALA A 204 4.43 12.48 32.63
C ALA A 204 3.94 13.67 33.47
N ARG A 205 4.85 14.55 33.91
CA ARG A 205 4.49 15.78 34.65
C ARG A 205 3.64 16.72 33.79
N VAL A 206 4.08 16.95 32.55
CA VAL A 206 3.36 17.83 31.61
C VAL A 206 1.99 17.25 31.26
N ALA A 207 1.92 15.95 30.92
CA ALA A 207 0.67 15.30 30.59
C ALA A 207 -0.30 15.27 31.79
N SER A 208 0.19 15.16 33.03
CA SER A 208 -0.66 15.28 34.23
C SER A 208 -1.22 16.70 34.39
N SER A 209 -0.46 17.74 34.03
CA SER A 209 -0.93 19.12 34.03
C SER A 209 -2.00 19.36 32.97
N VAL A 210 -1.78 18.86 31.74
CA VAL A 210 -2.76 18.88 30.67
C VAL A 210 -4.05 18.18 31.09
N TYR A 211 -3.94 16.97 31.64
CA TYR A 211 -5.08 16.18 32.08
C TYR A 211 -5.97 16.95 33.06
N ARG A 212 -5.40 17.52 34.13
CA ARG A 212 -6.16 18.32 35.12
C ARG A 212 -6.85 19.56 34.54
N GLN A 213 -6.29 20.17 33.50
CA GLN A 213 -6.87 21.36 32.86
C GLN A 213 -8.00 21.02 31.88
N LEU A 214 -7.99 19.80 31.35
CA LEU A 214 -8.95 19.32 30.36
C LEU A 214 -10.08 18.48 30.98
N GLU A 215 -9.90 17.99 32.21
CA GLU A 215 -11.00 17.40 32.98
C GLU A 215 -12.18 18.40 33.09
N PRO A 216 -13.43 17.93 32.92
CA PRO A 216 -14.64 18.76 32.98
C PRO A 216 -14.82 19.53 34.29
#